data_AF-A0A7K2LTK5-F1
#
_entry.id   AF-A0A7K2LTK5-F1
#
_cell.length_a   1.000
_cell.length_b   1.000
_cell.length_c   1.000
_cell.angle_alpha   90.00
_cell.angle_beta   90.00
_cell.angle_gamma   90.00
#
_symmetry.space_group_name_H-M   'P 1'
#
loop_
_entity.id
_entity.type
_entity.pdbx_description
1 polymer ?
#
loop_
_entity_poly.entity_id
_entity_poly.type
_entity_poly.pdbx_seq_one_letter_code
_entity_poly.pdbx_strand_id
1 'polypeptide(L)' 'AHEALGFYQQIPSYARVIEQSGVSHPVDLAAIGDEKHLADTVRRYRDAGATQVVVSASELGGPEDRLRTWEALGGLA' A
#
# COMPACT_ATOMS: atom_id res chain seq x y z
N ALA A 1 -8.93 -4.44 7.27
CA ALA A 1 -7.50 -4.14 7.00
C ALA A 1 -6.67 -4.06 8.27
N HIS A 2 -7.03 -3.24 9.27
CA HIS A 2 -6.23 -3.08 10.51
C HIS A 2 -5.93 -4.42 11.21
N GLU A 3 -6.95 -5.21 11.54
CA GLU A 3 -6.74 -6.55 12.13
C GLU A 3 -5.92 -7.46 11.22
N ALA A 4 -6.30 -7.55 9.94
CA ALA A 4 -5.67 -8.43 8.96
C ALA A 4 -4.19 -8.14 8.71
N LEU A 5 -3.73 -6.88 8.87
CA LEU A 5 -2.32 -6.51 8.70
C LEU A 5 -1.53 -6.53 10.02
N GLY A 6 -2.20 -6.65 11.17
CA GLY A 6 -1.57 -6.64 12.48
C GLY A 6 -0.53 -7.76 12.67
N PHE A 7 -0.66 -8.89 11.97
CA PHE A 7 0.30 -10.00 12.05
C PHE A 7 1.73 -9.59 11.65
N TYR A 8 1.89 -8.58 10.78
CA TYR A 8 3.22 -8.09 10.38
C TYR A 8 4.01 -7.51 11.55
N GLN A 9 3.34 -7.03 12.60
CA GLN A 9 4.01 -6.56 13.82
C GLN A 9 4.65 -7.71 14.63
N GLN A 10 4.23 -8.95 14.39
CA GLN A 10 4.80 -10.13 15.04
C GLN A 10 6.09 -10.62 14.37
N ILE A 11 6.42 -10.11 13.18
CA ILE A 11 7.64 -10.46 12.44
C ILE A 11 8.72 -9.42 12.75
N PRO A 12 9.85 -9.77 13.39
CA PRO A 12 10.83 -8.80 13.88
C PRO A 12 11.39 -7.86 12.80
N SER A 13 11.62 -8.36 11.59
CA SER A 13 12.09 -7.54 10.46
C SER A 13 11.05 -6.52 10.00
N TYR A 14 9.76 -6.86 10.01
CA TYR A 14 8.69 -5.94 9.64
C TYR A 14 8.41 -4.91 10.75
N ALA A 15 8.42 -5.33 12.01
CA ALA A 15 8.30 -4.42 13.15
C ALA A 15 9.35 -3.30 13.07
N ARG A 16 10.60 -3.65 12.71
CA ARG A 16 11.67 -2.67 12.52
C ARG A 16 11.38 -1.69 11.37
N VAL A 17 10.90 -2.17 10.22
CA VAL A 17 10.55 -1.33 9.08
C VAL A 17 9.39 -0.38 9.41
N ILE A 18 8.38 -0.86 10.14
CA ILE A 18 7.22 -0.07 10.58
C ILE A 18 7.69 1.09 11.47
N GLU A 19 8.52 0.81 12.47
CA GLU A 19 9.10 1.82 13.35
C GLU A 19 9.91 2.86 12.56
N GLN A 20 10.77 2.42 11.63
CA GLN A 20 11.58 3.31 10.80
C GLN A 20 10.75 4.19 9.87
N SER A 21 9.55 3.74 9.52
CA SER A 21 8.63 4.49 8.67
C SER A 21 7.85 5.56 9.45
N GLY A 22 8.00 5.62 10.78
CA GLY A 22 7.39 6.65 11.63
C GLY A 22 5.90 6.47 11.88
N VAL A 23 5.36 5.27 11.67
CA VAL A 23 3.95 4.94 11.89
C VAL A 23 3.78 3.94 13.02
N SER A 24 2.58 3.91 13.60
CA SER A 24 2.25 3.00 14.71
C SER A 24 1.73 1.64 14.27
N HIS A 25 1.20 1.52 13.04
CA HIS A 25 0.56 0.30 12.58
C HIS A 25 0.85 0.02 11.09
N PRO A 26 1.03 -1.25 10.67
CA PRO A 26 1.31 -1.60 9.27
C PRO A 26 0.23 -1.17 8.28
N VAL A 27 -1.02 -0.99 8.74
CA VAL A 27 -2.11 -0.46 7.90
C VAL A 27 -1.80 0.95 7.38
N ASP A 28 -1.02 1.73 8.12
CA ASP A 28 -0.65 3.10 7.78
C ASP A 28 0.43 3.15 6.67
N LEU A 29 1.06 2.00 6.38
CA LEU A 29 2.01 1.86 5.26
C LEU A 29 1.37 1.28 4.00
N ALA A 30 0.23 0.60 4.14
CA ALA A 30 -0.46 0.00 3.01
C ALA A 30 -1.21 1.08 2.24
N ALA A 31 -1.10 1.07 0.90
CA ALA A 31 -1.87 1.93 0.01
C ALA A 31 -3.33 1.44 -0.06
N ILE A 32 -4.15 1.78 0.95
CA ILE A 32 -5.53 1.32 1.08
C ILE A 32 -6.45 2.55 1.11
N GLY A 33 -7.33 2.65 0.14
CA GLY A 33 -8.26 3.77 0.00
C GLY A 33 -8.98 3.73 -1.34
N ASP A 34 -9.39 4.88 -1.82
CA ASP A 34 -9.99 5.06 -3.14
C ASP A 34 -8.93 5.21 -4.24
N GLU A 35 -9.38 5.34 -5.48
CA GLU A 35 -8.54 5.49 -6.67
C GLU A 35 -7.65 6.73 -6.59
N LYS A 36 -8.15 7.82 -5.98
CA LYS A 36 -7.37 9.04 -5.77
C LYS A 36 -6.23 8.79 -4.78
N HIS A 37 -6.49 8.09 -3.69
CA HIS A 37 -5.48 7.72 -2.70
C HIS A 37 -4.37 6.85 -3.33
N LEU A 38 -4.75 5.91 -4.19
CA LEU A 38 -3.78 5.09 -4.95
C LEU A 38 -2.93 5.96 -5.89
N ALA A 39 -3.54 6.85 -6.66
CA ALA A 39 -2.83 7.76 -7.55
C ALA A 39 -1.87 8.68 -6.80
N ASP A 40 -2.32 9.28 -5.69
CA ASP A 40 -1.52 10.16 -4.85
C ASP A 40 -0.33 9.40 -4.22
N THR A 41 -0.53 8.13 -3.85
CA THR A 41 0.54 7.27 -3.31
C THR A 41 1.60 6.95 -4.37
N VAL A 42 1.19 6.54 -5.57
CA VAL A 42 2.13 6.28 -6.68
C VAL A 42 2.90 7.55 -7.03
N ARG A 43 2.23 8.70 -7.10
CA ARG A 43 2.86 9.99 -7.35
C ARG A 43 3.90 10.33 -6.28
N ARG A 44 3.59 10.13 -5.00
CA ARG A 44 4.55 10.35 -3.90
C ARG A 44 5.85 9.56 -4.10
N TYR A 45 5.78 8.29 -4.54
CA TYR A 45 6.99 7.51 -4.81
C TYR A 45 7.77 8.06 -6.01
N ARG A 46 7.09 8.46 -7.09
CA ARG A 46 7.75 9.08 -8.24
C ARG A 46 8.39 10.43 -7.89
N ASP A 47 7.70 11.27 -7.13
CA ASP A 47 8.20 12.56 -6.66
C ASP A 47 9.44 12.41 -5.76
N ALA A 48 9.53 11.29 -5.03
CA ALA A 48 10.71 10.90 -4.26
C ALA A 48 11.87 10.34 -5.12
N GLY A 49 11.71 10.30 -6.44
CA GLY A 49 12.74 9.85 -7.39
C GLY A 49 12.65 8.38 -7.82
N ALA A 50 11.57 7.67 -7.48
CA ALA A 50 11.39 6.29 -7.94
C ALA A 50 11.24 6.24 -9.47
N THR A 51 12.12 5.49 -10.13
CA THR A 51 12.06 5.25 -11.58
C THR A 51 11.02 4.18 -11.93
N GLN A 52 10.81 3.22 -11.03
CA GLN A 52 9.83 2.15 -11.15
C GLN A 52 9.08 2.01 -9.83
N VAL A 53 7.76 1.82 -9.92
CA VAL A 53 6.89 1.51 -8.78
C VAL A 53 6.27 0.14 -9.06
N VAL A 54 6.50 -0.81 -8.15
CA VAL A 54 5.93 -2.15 -8.21
C VAL A 54 4.81 -2.24 -7.19
N VAL A 55 3.62 -2.66 -7.63
CA VAL A 55 2.46 -2.82 -6.76
C VAL A 55 2.12 -4.30 -6.61
N SER A 56 1.95 -4.73 -5.36
CA SER A 56 1.43 -6.05 -4.99
C SER A 56 0.10 -5.91 -4.27
N ALA A 57 -0.89 -6.71 -4.66
CA ALA A 57 -2.20 -6.71 -4.03
C ALA A 57 -2.23 -7.64 -2.79
N SER A 58 -2.95 -7.23 -1.75
CA SER A 58 -3.15 -8.02 -0.52
C SER A 58 -4.41 -8.89 -0.54
N GLU A 59 -5.18 -8.86 -1.62
CA GLU A 59 -6.49 -9.53 -1.81
C GLU A 59 -7.56 -9.21 -0.73
N LEU A 60 -7.33 -8.23 0.16
CA LEU A 60 -8.21 -7.90 1.29
C LEU A 60 -9.59 -7.34 0.90
N GLY A 61 -9.72 -6.73 -0.27
CA GLY A 61 -10.98 -6.14 -0.78
C GLY A 61 -11.84 -7.08 -1.64
N GLY A 62 -11.37 -8.31 -1.88
CA GLY A 62 -12.06 -9.25 -2.76
C GLY A 62 -12.00 -8.87 -4.26
N PRO A 63 -12.72 -9.62 -5.13
CA PRO A 63 -12.53 -9.56 -6.57
C PRO A 63 -12.90 -8.22 -7.22
N GLU A 64 -13.95 -7.55 -6.74
CA GLU A 64 -14.43 -6.27 -7.29
C GLU A 64 -13.45 -5.14 -6.97
N ASP A 65 -13.01 -5.02 -5.72
CA ASP A 65 -12.00 -4.02 -5.32
C ASP A 65 -10.66 -4.28 -6.02
N ARG A 66 -10.31 -5.56 -6.22
CA ARG A 66 -9.12 -5.93 -6.99
C ARG A 66 -9.20 -5.41 -8.42
N LEU A 67 -10.33 -5.61 -9.10
CA LEU A 67 -10.52 -5.10 -10.46
C LEU A 67 -10.41 -3.57 -10.51
N ARG A 68 -11.14 -2.87 -9.63
CA ARG A 68 -11.09 -1.40 -9.53
C ARG A 68 -9.69 -0.87 -9.25
N THR A 69 -8.94 -1.54 -8.37
CA THR A 69 -7.55 -1.20 -8.05
C THR A 69 -6.66 -1.32 -9.29
N TRP A 70 -6.78 -2.41 -10.05
CA TRP A 70 -5.98 -2.60 -11.26
C TRP A 70 -6.36 -1.63 -12.38
N GLU A 71 -7.63 -1.33 -12.56
CA GLU A 71 -8.10 -0.31 -13.52
C GLU A 71 -7.54 1.07 -13.16
N ALA A 72 -7.62 1.46 -11.89
CA ALA A 72 -7.08 2.72 -11.41
C ALA A 72 -5.56 2.82 -11.63
N LEU A 73 -4.80 1.80 -11.25
CA LEU A 73 -3.34 1.76 -11.44
C LEU A 73 -2.94 1.72 -12.92
N GLY A 74 -3.69 0.99 -13.74
CA GLY A 74 -3.48 0.91 -15.19
C GLY A 74 -3.71 2.24 -15.92
N GLY A 75 -4.49 3.15 -15.32
CA GLY A 75 -4.71 4.50 -15.84
C GLY A 75 -3.60 5.51 -15.53
N LEU A 76 -2.61 5.19 -14.70
CA LEU A 76 -1.58 6.13 -14.20
C LEU A 76 -0.36 6.30 -15.13
N ALA A 77 -0.60 6.40 -16.45
CA ALA A 77 0.46 6.56 -17.46
C ALA A 77 1.36 7.79 -17.22
#